data_AF-A0A0C9ZQM2-F1
#
_entry.id   AF-A0A0C9ZQM2-F1
#
_cell.length_a   1.000
_cell.length_b   1.000
_cell.length_c   1.000
_cell.angle_alpha   90.00
_cell.angle_beta   90.00
_cell.angle_gamma   90.00
#
_symmetry.space_group_name_H-M   'P 1'
#
loop_
_entity.id
_entity.type
_entity.pdbx_description
1 polymer ?
#
loop_
_entity_poly.entity_id
_entity_poly.type
_entity_poly.pdbx_seq_one_letter_code
_entity_poly.pdbx_strand_id
1 'polypeptide(L)' 'MAYSDFAQTGHFTLDNAGNNGTCMEELSSLLSARDVTFHPTAQRIPCFPHIINICVQHILHDY' A
#
# COMPACT_ATOMS: atom_id res chain seq x y z
N MET A 1 -19.08 8.45 -28.12
CA MET A 1 -17.85 8.50 -27.30
C MET A 1 -18.10 7.59 -26.12
N ALA A 2 -17.64 6.35 -26.17
CA ALA A 2 -17.89 5.38 -25.10
C ALA A 2 -17.09 5.80 -23.87
N TYR A 3 -17.78 6.06 -22.76
CA TYR A 3 -17.15 6.26 -21.46
C TYR A 3 -16.60 4.89 -21.05
N SER A 4 -15.32 4.63 -21.32
CA SER A 4 -14.63 3.48 -20.73
C SER A 4 -14.54 3.77 -19.24
N ASP A 5 -15.40 3.13 -18.46
CA ASP A 5 -15.39 3.16 -17.01
C ASP A 5 -14.09 2.47 -16.56
N PHE A 6 -13.00 3.23 -16.48
CA PHE A 6 -11.74 2.76 -15.95
C PHE A 6 -11.99 2.36 -14.50
N ALA A 7 -11.93 1.07 -14.19
CA ALA A 7 -12.06 0.58 -12.82
C ALA A 7 -10.98 1.26 -11.96
N GLN A 8 -11.38 2.24 -11.15
CA GLN A 8 -10.46 2.96 -10.27
C GLN A 8 -10.21 2.11 -9.03
N THR A 9 -8.95 1.83 -8.75
CA THR A 9 -8.55 1.11 -7.54
C THR A 9 -8.62 2.02 -6.32
N GLY A 10 -8.99 1.43 -5.18
CA GLY A 10 -8.99 2.12 -3.89
C GLY A 10 -7.58 2.20 -3.27
N HIS A 11 -7.53 2.25 -1.95
CA HIS A 11 -6.28 2.19 -1.19
C HIS A 11 -6.07 0.79 -0.60
N PHE A 12 -4.82 0.39 -0.44
CA PHE A 12 -4.45 -0.85 0.23
C PHE A 12 -3.79 -0.55 1.56
N THR A 13 -4.29 -1.21 2.61
CA THR A 13 -3.64 -1.20 3.93
C THR A 13 -2.71 -2.41 4.03
N LEU A 14 -1.44 -2.17 4.32
CA LEU A 14 -0.40 -3.20 4.50
C LEU A 14 0.28 -3.02 5.86
N ASP A 15 0.94 -4.05 6.39
CA ASP A 15 1.81 -3.87 7.56
C ASP A 15 2.98 -2.88 7.26
N ASN A 16 3.87 -2.62 8.22
CA ASN A 16 4.97 -1.68 7.97
C ASN A 16 6.28 -2.39 7.61
N ALA A 17 6.19 -3.58 6.98
CA ALA A 17 7.36 -4.29 6.52
C ALA A 17 8.04 -3.55 5.36
N GLY A 18 9.38 -3.56 5.32
CA GLY A 18 10.15 -2.84 4.31
C GLY A 18 9.89 -3.31 2.87
N ASN A 19 9.50 -4.56 2.68
CA ASN A 19 9.18 -5.16 1.38
C ASN A 19 7.80 -4.73 0.83
N ASN A 20 6.99 -3.99 1.60
CA ASN A 20 5.70 -3.50 1.12
C ASN A 20 5.82 -2.42 0.04
N GLY A 21 6.98 -1.78 -0.09
CA GLY A 21 7.28 -0.94 -1.26
C GLY A 21 7.27 -1.77 -2.54
N THR A 22 8.13 -2.80 -2.58
CA THR A 22 8.25 -3.73 -3.72
C THR A 22 6.93 -4.44 -4.02
N CYS A 23 6.18 -4.87 -3.01
CA CYS A 23 4.86 -5.47 -3.21
C CYS A 23 3.90 -4.54 -3.97
N MET A 24 3.87 -3.25 -3.61
CA MET A 24 3.00 -2.26 -4.25
C MET A 24 3.46 -1.90 -5.66
N GLU A 25 4.77 -1.86 -5.91
CA GLU A 25 5.34 -1.68 -7.25
C GLU A 25 4.94 -2.83 -8.19
N GLU A 26 5.05 -4.08 -7.73
CA GLU A 26 4.62 -5.25 -8.49
C GLU A 26 3.11 -5.26 -8.73
N LEU A 27 2.32 -4.89 -7.72
CA LEU A 27 0.87 -4.74 -7.88
C LEU A 27 0.54 -3.69 -8.95
N SER A 28 1.26 -2.56 -8.97
CA SER A 28 1.12 -1.52 -10.00
C SER A 28 1.39 -2.05 -11.40
N SER A 29 2.45 -2.86 -11.56
CA SER A 29 2.81 -3.49 -12.84
C SER A 29 1.68 -4.43 -13.33
N LEU A 30 1.19 -5.29 -12.44
CA LEU A 30 0.12 -6.25 -12.74
C LEU A 30 -1.22 -5.57 -13.07
N LEU A 31 -1.53 -4.46 -12.42
CA LEU A 31 -2.75 -3.68 -12.69
C LEU A 31 -2.65 -2.89 -14.00
N SER A 32 -1.47 -2.34 -14.29
CA SER A 32 -1.21 -1.62 -15.55
C SER A 32 -1.37 -2.53 -16.76
N ALA A 33 -0.98 -3.81 -16.65
CA ALA A 33 -1.20 -4.84 -17.68
C ALA A 33 -2.69 -5.13 -17.95
N ARG A 34 -3.60 -4.59 -17.15
CA ARG A 34 -5.06 -4.72 -17.26
C ARG A 34 -5.75 -3.37 -17.44
N ASP A 35 -5.00 -2.35 -17.85
CA ASP A 35 -5.46 -0.96 -18.03
C ASP A 35 -6.06 -0.34 -16.75
N VAL A 36 -5.63 -0.81 -15.58
CA VAL A 36 -6.03 -0.28 -14.28
C VAL A 36 -4.95 0.65 -13.75
N THR A 37 -5.29 1.93 -13.60
CA THR A 37 -4.37 2.92 -13.02
C THR A 37 -4.21 2.68 -11.52
N PHE A 38 -2.97 2.66 -11.06
CA PHE A 38 -2.62 2.49 -9.66
C PHE A 38 -1.29 3.20 -9.35
N HIS A 39 -1.25 3.90 -8.22
CA HIS A 39 -0.08 4.62 -7.72
C HIS A 39 0.44 3.94 -6.44
N PRO A 40 1.58 3.23 -6.50
CA PRO A 40 2.03 2.36 -5.42
C PRO A 40 2.31 3.11 -4.11
N THR A 41 2.71 4.39 -4.18
CA THR A 41 2.95 5.20 -2.99
C THR A 41 1.69 5.91 -2.50
N ALA A 42 0.92 6.54 -3.40
CA ALA A 42 -0.24 7.35 -3.04
C ALA A 42 -1.40 6.49 -2.51
N GLN A 43 -1.52 5.25 -2.99
CA GLN A 43 -2.59 4.32 -2.59
C GLN A 43 -2.16 3.30 -1.54
N ARG A 44 -1.01 3.52 -0.88
CA ARG A 44 -0.52 2.72 0.24
C ARG A 44 -0.85 3.38 1.58
N ILE A 45 -1.59 2.67 2.41
CA ILE A 45 -1.88 3.06 3.79
C ILE A 45 -1.11 2.13 4.74
N PRO A 46 -0.24 2.64 5.64
CA PRO A 46 0.35 1.81 6.67
C PRO A 46 -0.69 1.31 7.68
N CYS A 47 -0.53 0.08 8.16
CA CYS A 47 -1.41 -0.52 9.16
C CYS A 47 -1.26 0.20 10.50
N PHE A 48 -2.33 0.88 10.95
CA PHE A 48 -2.33 1.64 12.20
C PHE A 48 -1.98 0.78 13.43
N PRO A 49 -2.59 -0.41 13.65
CA PRO A 49 -2.17 -1.30 14.73
C PRO A 49 -0.67 -1.66 14.70
N HIS A 50 -0.09 -1.84 13.51
CA HIS A 50 1.33 -2.18 13.38
C HIS A 50 2.23 -1.00 13.75
N ILE A 51 1.85 0.24 13.43
CA ILE A 51 2.54 1.45 13.89
C ILE A 51 2.53 1.51 15.42
N ILE A 52 1.37 1.28 16.05
CA ILE A 52 1.28 1.28 17.53
C ILE A 52 2.20 0.21 18.13
N ASN A 53 2.24 -0.99 17.55
CA ASN A 53 3.13 -2.05 18.02
C ASN A 53 4.61 -1.63 17.93
N ILE A 54 5.05 -1.04 16.81
CA ILE A 54 6.42 -0.54 16.66
C ILE A 54 6.74 0.51 17.74
N CYS A 55 5.85 1.48 17.95
CA CYS A 55 6.05 2.51 18.97
C CYS A 55 6.16 1.93 20.38
N VAL A 56 5.29 0.97 20.74
CA VAL A 56 5.32 0.32 22.06
C VAL A 56 6.59 -0.50 22.25
N GLN A 57 6.99 -1.29 21.25
CA GLN A 57 8.23 -2.08 21.32
C GLN A 57 9.46 -1.16 21.50
N HIS A 58 9.52 -0.04 20.78
CA HIS A 58 10.59 0.95 20.94
C HIS A 58 10.65 1.49 22.37
N ILE A 59 9.50 1.86 22.95
CA ILE A 59 9.44 2.34 24.35
C ILE A 59 9.90 1.27 25.34
N LEU A 60 9.50 0.01 25.13
CA LEU A 60 9.81 -1.08 26.06
C LEU A 60 11.25 -1.60 25.94
N HIS A 61 11.92 -1.38 24.82
CA HIS A 61 13.26 -1.91 24.54
C HIS A 61 14.37 -0.86 24.65
N ASP A 62 14.05 0.44 24.48
CA ASP A 62 15.02 1.54 24.56
C ASP A 62 14.99 2.33 25.88
N TYR A 63 14.16 1.90 26.84
CA TYR A 63 14.20 2.30 28.26
C TYR A 63 14.48 1.08 29.15
#